data_AF-A0A074SR39-F1
#
_entry.id   AF-A0A074SR39-F1
#
_cell.length_a   1.000
_cell.length_b   1.000
_cell.length_c   1.000
_cell.angle_alpha   90.00
_cell.angle_beta   90.00
_cell.angle_gamma   90.00
#
_symmetry.space_group_name_H-M   'P 1'
#
loop_
_entity.id
_entity.type
_entity.pdbx_description
1 polymer ?
#
loop_
_entity_poly.entity_id
_entity_poly.type
_entity_poly.pdbx_seq_one_letter_code
_entity_poly.pdbx_strand_id
1 'polypeptide(L)'
;MSSSPTLPEGVYRIYDGRGRWLSQSGVKPGTGAGTQLVLLTEEEGTDAGFNWSLGYDNSHSGYTLQNEATGLYASFEGDATEHAHLGAHSTPRHYDLVPVGARGLKVILKGSKLRLDASPCIMYPPMIELSTDTNAKSSEAAINWEFQLQHT
;
A
#
# COMPACT_ATOMS: atom_id res chain seq x y z
N MET A 1 10.21 -14.48 -21.09
CA MET A 1 9.03 -14.22 -20.24
C MET A 1 9.49 -14.34 -18.80
N SER A 2 9.69 -13.21 -18.13
CA SER A 2 10.15 -13.19 -16.74
C SER A 2 8.93 -13.44 -15.85
N SER A 3 8.92 -14.55 -15.12
CA SER A 3 7.91 -14.81 -14.08
C SER A 3 7.97 -13.68 -13.07
N SER A 4 6.88 -12.91 -12.94
CA SER A 4 6.73 -12.02 -11.78
C SER A 4 6.77 -12.90 -10.54
N PRO A 5 7.64 -12.65 -9.57
CA PRO A 5 7.64 -13.44 -8.35
C PRO A 5 6.31 -13.24 -7.67
N THR A 6 5.58 -14.34 -7.62
CA THR A 6 4.32 -14.48 -6.92
C THR A 6 4.66 -14.56 -5.45
N LEU A 7 4.34 -13.52 -4.67
CA LEU A 7 4.25 -13.68 -3.23
C LEU A 7 3.13 -14.70 -2.93
N PRO A 8 3.33 -15.62 -1.99
CA PRO A 8 2.24 -16.48 -1.54
C PRO A 8 1.12 -15.64 -0.91
N GLU A 9 -0.08 -16.17 -0.92
CA GLU A 9 -1.17 -15.57 -0.14
C GLU A 9 -0.86 -15.72 1.36
N GLY A 10 -1.35 -14.76 2.15
CA GLY A 10 -1.14 -14.74 3.60
C GLY A 10 -1.23 -13.33 4.17
N VAL A 11 -0.97 -13.22 5.46
CA VAL A 11 -0.97 -11.94 6.19
C VAL A 11 0.44 -11.37 6.24
N TYR A 12 0.57 -10.12 5.83
CA TYR A 12 1.81 -9.39 5.72
C TYR A 12 1.79 -8.11 6.55
N ARG A 13 2.95 -7.75 7.07
CA ARG A 13 3.28 -6.35 7.37
C ARG A 13 4.08 -5.78 6.19
N ILE A 14 3.71 -4.59 5.74
CA ILE A 14 4.23 -3.99 4.50
C ILE A 14 5.02 -2.73 4.86
N TYR A 15 6.32 -2.71 4.53
CA TYR A 15 7.31 -1.76 5.02
C TYR A 15 7.87 -0.89 3.88
N ASP A 16 8.15 0.38 4.15
CA ASP A 16 8.62 1.35 3.14
C ASP A 16 10.15 1.35 2.90
N GLY A 17 10.90 0.50 3.62
CA GLY A 17 12.36 0.50 3.56
C GLY A 17 13.03 1.54 4.49
N ARG A 18 12.26 2.40 5.18
CA ARG A 18 12.74 3.61 5.88
C ARG A 18 12.23 3.78 7.31
N GLY A 19 11.72 2.72 7.92
CA GLY A 19 11.28 2.71 9.31
C GLY A 19 9.76 2.79 9.49
N ARG A 20 8.98 2.80 8.40
CA ARG A 20 7.52 2.98 8.48
C ARG A 20 6.76 1.85 7.79
N TRP A 21 5.57 1.58 8.31
CA TRP A 21 4.69 0.51 7.89
C TRP A 21 3.41 1.06 7.29
N LEU A 22 2.93 0.43 6.22
CA LEU A 22 1.61 0.68 5.67
C LEU A 22 0.57 0.35 6.74
N SER A 23 -0.23 1.35 7.08
CA SER A 23 -1.25 1.24 8.11
C SER A 23 -2.57 1.79 7.61
N GLN A 24 -3.66 1.13 7.97
CA GLN A 24 -4.95 1.79 7.95
C GLN A 24 -4.96 2.76 9.13
N SER A 25 -5.25 4.04 8.88
CA SER A 25 -5.32 5.01 9.97
C SER A 25 -6.46 4.61 10.93
N GLY A 26 -6.08 4.08 12.09
CA GLY A 26 -6.95 3.96 13.25
C GLY A 26 -6.91 5.29 13.97
N VAL A 27 -7.88 6.16 13.72
CA VAL A 27 -7.87 7.53 14.23
C VAL A 27 -7.86 7.50 15.77
N LYS A 28 -6.71 7.79 16.39
CA LYS A 28 -6.74 8.52 17.67
C LYS A 28 -7.43 9.85 17.37
N PRO A 29 -8.45 10.29 18.15
CA PRO A 29 -9.13 11.55 17.92
C PRO A 29 -8.11 12.71 17.78
N GLY A 30 -8.13 13.41 16.63
CA GLY A 30 -7.29 14.59 16.39
C GLY A 30 -6.54 14.64 15.06
N THR A 31 -6.42 13.54 14.30
CA THR A 31 -5.64 13.50 13.04
C THR A 31 -6.42 13.80 11.77
N GLY A 32 -7.76 13.88 11.82
CA GLY A 32 -8.61 14.27 10.68
C GLY A 32 -8.60 13.34 9.46
N ALA A 33 -7.87 12.22 9.49
CA ALA A 33 -7.54 11.40 8.31
C ALA A 33 -8.59 10.35 7.89
N GLY A 34 -9.68 10.14 8.65
CA GLY A 34 -10.72 9.18 8.27
C GLY A 34 -10.20 7.75 8.01
N THR A 35 -10.74 7.07 6.99
CA THR A 35 -10.33 5.71 6.56
C THR A 35 -9.07 5.71 5.68
N GLN A 36 -8.26 6.78 5.65
CA GLN A 36 -7.07 6.86 4.78
C GLN A 36 -5.99 5.83 5.14
N LEU A 37 -5.15 5.51 4.14
CA LEU A 37 -3.93 4.76 4.34
C LEU A 37 -2.76 5.69 4.59
N VAL A 38 -1.94 5.32 5.56
CA VAL A 38 -0.85 6.15 6.08
C VAL A 38 0.39 5.30 6.34
N LEU A 39 1.53 5.95 6.48
CA LEU A 39 2.78 5.36 6.96
C LEU A 39 3.02 5.74 8.41
N LEU A 40 3.18 4.74 9.26
CA LEU A 40 3.42 4.92 10.70
C LEU A 40 4.63 4.10 11.14
N THR A 41 5.39 4.59 12.11
CA THR A 41 6.37 3.77 12.83
C THR A 41 5.65 2.76 13.73
N GLU A 42 6.35 1.73 14.24
CA GLU A 42 5.73 0.75 15.15
C GLU A 42 5.14 1.41 16.41
N GLU A 43 5.78 2.47 16.92
CA GLU A 43 5.33 3.20 18.12
C GLU A 43 4.07 4.04 17.88
N GLU A 44 3.83 4.44 16.63
CA GLU A 44 2.74 5.32 16.25
C GLU A 44 1.44 4.56 15.92
N GLY A 45 1.57 3.32 15.41
CA GLY A 45 0.43 2.52 14.97
C GLY A 45 -0.02 1.45 15.96
N THR A 46 -0.80 0.50 15.44
CA THR A 46 -1.31 -0.65 16.19
C THR A 46 -1.14 -1.90 15.34
N ASP A 47 -0.94 -3.07 15.97
CA ASP A 47 -0.83 -4.34 15.26
C ASP A 47 -2.02 -4.58 14.30
N ALA A 48 -3.22 -4.20 14.71
CA ALA A 48 -4.44 -4.28 13.91
C ALA A 48 -4.36 -3.44 12.62
N GLY A 49 -3.78 -2.24 12.69
CA GLY A 49 -3.60 -1.37 11.52
C GLY A 49 -2.54 -1.86 10.54
N PHE A 50 -1.56 -2.66 11.00
CA PHE A 50 -0.40 -3.08 10.23
C PHE A 50 -0.53 -4.43 9.51
N ASN A 51 -1.53 -5.24 9.86
CA ASN A 51 -1.70 -6.58 9.29
C ASN A 51 -2.62 -6.55 8.07
N TRP A 52 -2.06 -6.91 6.91
CA TRP A 52 -2.73 -6.91 5.61
C TRP A 52 -2.73 -8.31 5.00
N SER A 53 -3.91 -8.86 4.75
CA SER A 53 -4.08 -10.06 3.94
C SER A 53 -3.83 -9.75 2.47
N LEU A 54 -2.90 -10.49 1.88
CA LEU A 54 -2.57 -10.46 0.46
C LEU A 54 -3.27 -11.65 -0.21
N GLY A 55 -4.26 -11.37 -1.06
CA GLY A 55 -4.99 -12.39 -1.82
C GLY A 55 -4.83 -12.18 -3.32
N TYR A 56 -4.72 -13.26 -4.10
CA TYR A 56 -4.61 -13.22 -5.56
C TYR A 56 -5.95 -13.51 -6.22
N ASP A 57 -6.48 -12.53 -6.96
CA ASP A 57 -7.71 -12.69 -7.71
C ASP A 57 -7.41 -13.16 -9.13
N ASN A 58 -7.68 -14.44 -9.40
CA ASN A 58 -7.48 -15.05 -10.72
C ASN A 58 -8.29 -14.38 -11.84
N SER A 59 -9.48 -13.84 -11.52
CA SER A 59 -10.35 -13.22 -12.53
C SER A 59 -9.80 -11.89 -13.03
N HIS A 60 -9.04 -11.18 -12.19
CA HIS A 60 -8.37 -9.92 -12.53
C HIS A 60 -6.85 -10.10 -12.73
N SER A 61 -6.32 -11.31 -12.49
CA SER A 61 -4.90 -11.64 -12.56
C SER A 61 -4.03 -10.65 -11.76
N GLY A 62 -4.45 -10.32 -10.55
CA GLY A 62 -3.79 -9.31 -9.71
C GLY A 62 -4.07 -9.50 -8.22
N TYR A 63 -3.25 -8.86 -7.39
CA TYR A 63 -3.33 -8.95 -5.94
C TYR A 63 -4.27 -7.91 -5.33
N THR A 64 -4.90 -8.27 -4.23
CA THR A 64 -5.64 -7.36 -3.36
C THR A 64 -4.96 -7.28 -1.99
N LEU A 65 -5.11 -6.14 -1.31
CA LEU A 65 -4.61 -5.91 0.03
C LEU A 65 -5.78 -5.58 0.93
N GLN A 66 -6.10 -6.45 1.88
CA GLN A 66 -7.21 -6.29 2.81
C GLN A 66 -6.69 -6.15 4.23
N ASN A 67 -7.10 -5.13 4.98
CA ASN A 67 -6.73 -5.02 6.38
C ASN A 67 -7.48 -6.08 7.19
N GLU A 68 -6.76 -6.88 7.97
CA GLU A 68 -7.33 -8.01 8.73
C GLU A 68 -8.34 -7.57 9.80
N ALA A 69 -8.11 -6.40 10.42
CA ALA A 69 -8.94 -5.95 11.52
C ALA A 69 -10.29 -5.38 11.04
N THR A 70 -10.33 -4.78 9.84
CA THR A 70 -11.54 -4.11 9.34
C THR A 70 -12.21 -4.81 8.17
N GLY A 71 -11.50 -5.73 7.50
CA GLY A 71 -11.96 -6.36 6.26
C GLY A 71 -12.03 -5.39 5.07
N LEU A 72 -11.49 -4.18 5.19
CA LEU A 72 -11.49 -3.17 4.12
C LEU A 72 -10.21 -3.26 3.29
N TYR A 73 -10.33 -2.98 1.99
CA TYR A 73 -9.24 -3.03 1.04
C TYR A 73 -8.50 -1.71 0.91
N ALA A 74 -7.19 -1.78 0.67
CA ALA A 74 -6.41 -0.66 0.19
C ALA A 74 -6.88 -0.26 -1.21
N SER A 75 -7.61 0.86 -1.29
CA SER A 75 -8.42 1.22 -2.45
C SER A 75 -8.64 2.75 -2.50
N PHE A 76 -9.46 3.20 -3.44
CA PHE A 76 -9.88 4.58 -3.61
C PHE A 76 -11.20 4.64 -4.39
N GLU A 77 -11.96 5.71 -4.16
CA GLU A 77 -13.20 6.00 -4.88
C GLU A 77 -12.94 6.75 -6.18
N GLY A 78 -13.83 6.56 -7.17
CA GLY A 78 -13.73 7.20 -8.47
C GLY A 78 -12.66 6.60 -9.40
N ASP A 79 -12.20 7.43 -10.33
CA ASP A 79 -11.23 7.06 -11.35
C ASP A 79 -9.79 7.07 -10.81
N ALA A 80 -8.94 6.23 -11.38
CA ALA A 80 -7.54 6.16 -11.03
C ALA A 80 -6.77 7.36 -11.62
N THR A 81 -6.50 8.37 -10.80
CA THR A 81 -5.70 9.53 -11.20
C THR A 81 -4.39 9.59 -10.42
N GLU A 82 -3.40 10.25 -11.01
CA GLU A 82 -2.18 10.61 -10.27
C GLU A 82 -2.54 11.49 -9.06
N HIS A 83 -1.83 11.28 -7.94
CA HIS A 83 -2.05 11.87 -6.63
C HIS A 83 -3.38 11.52 -5.94
N ALA A 84 -4.13 10.53 -6.45
CA ALA A 84 -5.28 10.01 -5.73
C ALA A 84 -4.81 9.33 -4.43
N HIS A 85 -5.30 9.79 -3.28
CA HIS A 85 -5.00 9.17 -2.00
C HIS A 85 -5.72 7.83 -1.83
N LEU A 86 -5.03 6.87 -1.24
CA LEU A 86 -5.63 5.60 -0.89
C LEU A 86 -6.29 5.67 0.49
N GLY A 87 -7.39 4.95 0.60
CA GLY A 87 -8.08 4.66 1.85
C GLY A 87 -8.48 3.19 1.96
N ALA A 88 -9.16 2.88 3.05
CA ALA A 88 -9.77 1.60 3.33
C ALA A 88 -11.21 1.61 2.84
N HIS A 89 -11.52 0.83 1.80
CA HIS A 89 -12.86 0.76 1.19
C HIS A 89 -13.32 -0.69 1.01
N SER A 90 -14.63 -0.89 0.85
CA SER A 90 -15.21 -2.23 0.65
C SER A 90 -14.94 -2.82 -0.74
N THR A 91 -14.68 -1.98 -1.73
CA THR A 91 -14.41 -2.43 -3.11
C THR A 91 -12.90 -2.57 -3.32
N PRO A 92 -12.41 -3.76 -3.71
CA PRO A 92 -10.98 -3.98 -3.93
C PRO A 92 -10.47 -3.24 -5.17
N ARG A 93 -9.19 -2.86 -5.13
CA ARG A 93 -8.39 -2.60 -6.32
C ARG A 93 -7.34 -3.69 -6.45
N HIS A 94 -6.97 -3.96 -7.69
CA HIS A 94 -6.01 -5.03 -8.01
C HIS A 94 -4.65 -4.43 -8.33
N TYR A 95 -3.60 -5.11 -7.89
CA TYR A 95 -2.23 -4.65 -8.01
C TYR A 95 -1.34 -5.71 -8.64
N ASP A 96 -0.42 -5.27 -9.49
CA ASP A 96 0.75 -6.04 -9.91
C ASP A 96 1.90 -5.78 -8.93
N LEU A 97 2.53 -6.85 -8.45
CA LEU A 97 3.72 -6.78 -7.61
C LEU A 97 4.96 -7.00 -8.48
N VAL A 98 5.76 -5.95 -8.67
CA VAL A 98 6.91 -5.97 -9.58
C VAL A 98 8.21 -5.82 -8.80
N PRO A 99 9.14 -6.78 -8.87
CA PRO A 99 10.42 -6.72 -8.16
C PRO A 99 11.29 -5.54 -8.55
N VAL A 100 11.96 -5.00 -7.54
CA VAL A 100 13.03 -4.04 -7.65
C VAL A 100 14.16 -4.43 -6.70
N GLY A 101 15.31 -4.80 -7.27
CA GLY A 101 16.45 -5.28 -6.49
C GLY A 101 16.17 -6.61 -5.79
N ALA A 102 16.81 -6.82 -4.62
CA ALA A 102 16.78 -8.09 -3.93
C ALA A 102 15.54 -8.32 -3.04
N ARG A 103 14.91 -7.26 -2.54
CA ARG A 103 13.81 -7.35 -1.54
C ARG A 103 12.63 -6.40 -1.79
N GLY A 104 12.81 -5.39 -2.65
CA GLY A 104 11.80 -4.38 -2.89
C GLY A 104 10.77 -4.79 -3.95
N LEU A 105 9.55 -4.32 -3.79
CA LEU A 105 8.46 -4.48 -4.74
C LEU A 105 7.85 -3.10 -5.05
N LYS A 106 7.61 -2.84 -6.33
CA LYS A 106 6.64 -1.83 -6.75
C LYS A 106 5.26 -2.46 -6.66
N VAL A 107 4.32 -1.75 -6.04
CA VAL A 107 2.90 -2.12 -6.01
C VAL A 107 2.19 -1.25 -7.04
N ILE A 108 1.95 -1.79 -8.23
CA ILE A 108 1.43 -1.07 -9.39
C ILE A 108 -0.06 -1.36 -9.53
N LEU A 109 -0.90 -0.34 -9.68
CA LEU A 109 -2.33 -0.54 -9.95
C LEU A 109 -2.49 -1.26 -11.31
N LYS A 110 -3.23 -2.38 -11.28
CA LYS A 110 -3.40 -3.30 -12.42
C LYS A 110 -3.84 -2.57 -13.67
N GLY A 111 -3.15 -2.82 -14.78
CA GLY A 111 -3.46 -2.21 -16.07
C GLY A 111 -3.11 -0.72 -16.19
N SER A 112 -2.39 -0.16 -15.23
CA SER A 112 -1.98 1.25 -15.22
C SER A 112 -0.46 1.41 -15.08
N LYS A 113 0.01 2.66 -15.12
CA LYS A 113 1.39 3.05 -14.76
C LYS A 113 1.48 3.65 -13.35
N LEU A 114 0.35 3.70 -12.64
CA LEU A 114 0.25 4.28 -11.31
C LEU A 114 0.67 3.24 -10.29
N ARG A 115 1.41 3.65 -9.27
CA ARG A 115 1.88 2.79 -8.18
C ARG A 115 1.60 3.43 -6.84
N LEU A 116 1.58 2.62 -5.80
CA LEU A 116 1.49 3.10 -4.42
C LEU A 116 2.80 3.74 -4.00
N ASP A 117 2.72 4.97 -3.48
CA ASP A 117 3.85 5.73 -2.97
C ASP A 117 3.41 6.62 -1.80
N ALA A 118 4.36 7.23 -1.11
CA ALA A 118 4.05 8.28 -0.14
C ALA A 118 3.68 9.56 -0.87
N SER A 119 2.62 10.22 -0.40
CA SER A 119 2.26 11.55 -0.87
C SER A 119 3.37 12.55 -0.52
N PRO A 120 3.80 13.41 -1.46
CA PRO A 120 4.80 14.44 -1.22
C PRO A 120 4.26 15.61 -0.39
N CYS A 121 2.96 15.64 -0.11
CA CYS A 121 2.37 16.66 0.74
C CYS A 121 2.96 16.60 2.16
N ILE A 122 3.25 17.78 2.73
CA ILE A 122 3.73 17.93 4.12
C ILE A 122 2.54 17.71 5.08
N MET A 123 2.06 16.47 5.12
CA MET A 123 1.03 16.00 6.04
C MET A 123 1.60 14.86 6.88
N TYR A 124 1.24 14.85 8.16
CA TYR A 124 1.67 13.81 9.08
C TYR A 124 0.44 13.16 9.74
N PRO A 125 0.34 11.82 9.75
CA PRO A 125 1.29 10.88 9.15
C PRO A 125 1.29 10.95 7.60
N PRO A 126 2.40 10.58 6.93
CA PRO A 126 2.46 10.56 5.47
C PRO A 126 1.37 9.66 4.90
N MET A 127 0.56 10.20 3.99
CA MET A 127 -0.50 9.43 3.34
C MET A 127 0.03 8.65 2.15
N ILE A 128 -0.70 7.62 1.75
CA ILE A 128 -0.42 6.87 0.52
C ILE A 128 -1.18 7.47 -0.65
N GLU A 129 -0.53 7.62 -1.79
CA GLU A 129 -1.15 8.05 -3.04
C GLU A 129 -0.76 7.16 -4.23
N LEU A 130 -1.48 7.34 -5.34
CA LEU A 130 -1.09 6.85 -6.65
C LEU A 130 -0.10 7.81 -7.32
N SER A 131 1.09 7.34 -7.68
CA SER A 131 2.11 8.14 -8.38
C SER A 131 2.64 7.45 -9.64
N THR A 132 3.24 8.21 -10.55
CA THR A 132 4.00 7.64 -11.68
C THR A 132 5.51 7.59 -11.39
N ASP A 133 6.22 6.63 -11.99
CA ASP A 133 7.69 6.52 -11.90
C ASP A 133 8.42 7.83 -12.31
N THR A 134 7.84 8.62 -13.21
CA THR A 134 8.40 9.89 -13.71
C THR A 134 8.30 11.04 -12.71
N ASN A 135 7.30 11.03 -11.83
CA ASN A 135 7.06 12.06 -10.81
C ASN A 135 7.64 11.72 -9.43
N ALA A 136 8.39 10.62 -9.31
CA ALA A 136 9.24 10.32 -8.14
C ALA A 136 10.43 11.30 -7.96
N LYS A 137 10.28 12.54 -8.44
CA LYS A 137 11.24 13.64 -8.34
C LYS A 137 10.63 14.82 -7.59
N SER A 138 10.60 14.74 -6.27
CA SER A 138 11.07 15.82 -5.39
C SER A 138 11.14 15.32 -3.95
N SER A 139 12.33 15.43 -3.35
CA SER A 139 12.73 15.16 -1.95
C SER A 139 12.72 13.74 -1.39
N GLU A 140 11.87 12.81 -1.79
CA GLU A 140 11.93 11.41 -1.33
C GLU A 140 11.94 10.45 -2.51
N ALA A 141 12.91 9.52 -2.55
CA ALA A 141 12.92 8.49 -3.60
C ALA A 141 11.63 7.67 -3.54
N ALA A 142 11.20 7.15 -4.69
CA ALA A 142 10.19 6.10 -4.80
C ALA A 142 10.21 5.09 -3.63
N ILE A 143 9.07 4.76 -3.04
CA ILE A 143 9.02 3.61 -2.13
C ILE A 143 9.19 2.31 -2.92
N ASN A 144 10.14 1.48 -2.47
CA ASN A 144 10.19 0.07 -2.84
C ASN A 144 9.72 -0.71 -1.62
N TRP A 145 8.54 -1.30 -1.72
CA TRP A 145 7.85 -1.95 -0.61
C TRP A 145 8.48 -3.29 -0.27
N GLU A 146 8.66 -3.56 1.02
CA GLU A 146 9.07 -4.87 1.52
C GLU A 146 7.89 -5.55 2.20
N PHE A 147 7.63 -6.80 1.83
CA PHE A 147 6.51 -7.59 2.35
C PHE A 147 7.05 -8.62 3.35
N GLN A 148 6.70 -8.45 4.63
CA GLN A 148 7.10 -9.36 5.70
C GLN A 148 5.94 -10.27 6.09
N LEU A 149 6.02 -11.54 5.68
CA LEU A 149 5.02 -12.56 5.99
C LEU A 149 4.93 -12.77 7.51
N GLN A 150 3.72 -12.71 8.05
CA GLN A 150 3.42 -12.97 9.45
C GLN A 150 2.92 -14.40 9.62
N HIS A 151 1.95 -14.81 8.80
CA HIS A 151 1.38 -16.16 8.75
C HIS A 151 0.62 -16.35 7.44
N THR A 152 0.38 -17.61 7.07
CA THR A 152 -0.42 -18.02 5.90
C THR A 152 -1.84 -18.35 6.30
#